data_AF-A0A364MS29-F1
#
_entry.id   AF-A0A364MS29-F1
#
_cell.length_a   1.000
_cell.length_b   1.000
_cell.length_c   1.000
_cell.angle_alpha   90.00
_cell.angle_beta   90.00
_cell.angle_gamma   90.00
#
_symmetry.space_group_name_H-M   'P 1'
#
loop_
_entity.id
_entity.type
_entity.pdbx_description
1 polymer ?
#
loop_
_entity_poly.entity_id
_entity_poly.type
_entity_poly.pdbx_seq_one_letter_code
_entity_poly.pdbx_strand_id
1 'polypeptide(L)'
;MPKKKRSKSGVPALLYAEPSEIDEPLLGSLSIKQSSSSNHISLLVTASISLPGSDKKQNFVLGYDADNLVPGTTALAANADSCNTASLEKIARDGLPRMHTLSLTLKSACSIWYMRQALPTTCPQLVEIAKAFKVHLIIDFSWLQQRYQSCIRRLVNKTTGLYGFPVGETLAQFERGDWTIFQPLRATNEPLNELPAYFEILNKRSGCTHAAISPSSSPPPPKRAIFTSEALGFLPQSPTEVDTSPSRSITSPPSERAILELEAFGFPAQSLTEVATSPSCDTTIDESSSRSVLDEPSFGTSAFPDRQDVAISGAVAHQIPHAFEASPRHFFPTLEYRLLFTTPPSAARLHRLKHERADHEFRDHLDDAKEEAQWNIIVAKDEGIESLNDTRDAVLHEVADKLLTQTDDFEKYLDTIVRDIIGKADEEAAAIIRKADEKAAAMMSKADEKMRDAATMMSRVEKMAKAATASLWDTATKASGDRDANSRRPFSRGKGGYRGLRSRSFRHRIEH
;
A
#
# COMPACT_ATOMS: atom_id res chain seq x y z
N MET A 1 6.80 -1.21 36.15
CA MET A 1 5.79 -1.57 35.13
C MET A 1 6.53 -2.00 33.87
N PRO A 2 6.60 -3.31 33.54
CA PRO A 2 7.29 -3.78 32.34
C PRO A 2 6.58 -3.21 31.11
N LYS A 3 7.34 -2.53 30.25
CA LYS A 3 6.84 -2.05 28.94
C LYS A 3 6.47 -3.28 28.12
N LYS A 4 5.17 -3.62 28.11
CA LYS A 4 4.61 -4.70 27.27
C LYS A 4 5.00 -4.37 25.83
N LYS A 5 5.97 -5.11 25.28
CA LYS A 5 6.36 -4.97 23.87
C LYS A 5 5.07 -5.12 23.07
N ARG A 6 4.62 -4.03 22.44
CA ARG A 6 3.49 -4.08 21.52
C ARG A 6 3.94 -4.99 20.38
N SER A 7 3.50 -6.24 20.43
CA SER A 7 3.57 -7.12 19.27
C SER A 7 2.95 -6.35 18.09
N LYS A 8 3.46 -6.58 16.89
CA LYS A 8 2.91 -6.03 15.64
C LYS A 8 1.53 -6.66 15.35
N SER A 9 0.59 -6.58 16.30
CA SER A 9 -0.78 -7.00 16.12
C SER A 9 -1.45 -6.00 15.18
N GLY A 10 -2.19 -6.50 14.19
CA GLY A 10 -3.02 -5.66 13.33
C GLY A 10 -4.11 -4.93 14.14
N VAL A 11 -4.91 -4.14 13.42
CA VAL A 11 -6.00 -3.36 14.00
C VAL A 11 -7.20 -4.27 14.27
N PRO A 12 -7.76 -4.33 15.50
CA PRO A 12 -8.95 -5.11 15.75
C PRO A 12 -10.10 -4.72 14.82
N ALA A 13 -10.78 -5.71 14.24
CA ALA A 13 -11.89 -5.50 13.31
C ALA A 13 -12.95 -6.58 13.49
N LEU A 14 -14.20 -6.23 13.23
CA LEU A 14 -15.32 -7.17 13.12
C LEU A 14 -15.68 -7.35 11.64
N LEU A 15 -16.06 -8.57 11.27
CA LEU A 15 -16.31 -8.94 9.90
C LEU A 15 -17.63 -9.70 9.78
N TYR A 16 -18.50 -9.29 8.86
CA TYR A 16 -19.75 -10.01 8.57
C TYR A 16 -20.10 -9.91 7.09
N ALA A 17 -20.94 -10.83 6.61
CA ALA A 17 -21.42 -10.91 5.23
C ALA A 17 -22.86 -10.41 5.09
N GLU A 18 -23.24 -9.93 3.91
CA GLU A 18 -24.65 -9.65 3.57
C GLU A 18 -25.14 -10.71 2.55
N PRO A 19 -26.38 -11.24 2.67
CA PRO A 19 -27.46 -10.92 3.61
C PRO A 19 -27.47 -11.82 4.85
N SER A 20 -26.32 -11.96 5.53
CA SER A 20 -26.21 -12.94 6.61
C SER A 20 -27.07 -12.58 7.82
N GLU A 21 -27.81 -13.56 8.32
CA GLU A 21 -28.48 -13.56 9.63
C GLU A 21 -27.51 -13.93 10.78
N ILE A 22 -26.19 -13.92 10.55
CA ILE A 22 -25.22 -14.27 11.61
C ILE A 22 -25.40 -13.32 12.81
N ASP A 23 -25.76 -13.92 13.95
CA ASP A 23 -25.95 -13.23 15.24
C ASP A 23 -24.66 -12.60 15.80
N GLU A 24 -23.48 -13.13 15.43
CA GLU A 24 -22.19 -12.64 15.93
C GLU A 24 -21.15 -12.42 14.83
N PRO A 25 -20.66 -11.18 14.60
CA PRO A 25 -19.63 -10.91 13.60
C PRO A 25 -18.30 -11.61 13.96
N LEU A 26 -17.56 -12.02 12.93
CA LEU A 26 -16.25 -12.65 13.10
C LEU A 26 -15.23 -11.62 13.59
N LEU A 27 -14.69 -11.82 14.78
CA LEU A 27 -13.62 -10.99 15.33
C LEU A 27 -12.27 -11.34 14.69
N GLY A 28 -11.57 -10.33 14.19
CA GLY A 28 -10.28 -10.47 13.55
C GLY A 28 -9.35 -9.29 13.75
N SER A 29 -8.22 -9.35 13.08
CA SER A 29 -7.18 -8.33 13.08
C SER A 29 -6.87 -7.92 11.63
N LEU A 30 -7.20 -6.68 11.31
CA LEU A 30 -6.97 -6.06 10.02
C LEU A 30 -5.52 -5.61 9.87
N SER A 31 -4.91 -6.00 8.76
CA SER A 31 -3.66 -5.44 8.28
C SER A 31 -3.82 -4.95 6.85
N ILE A 32 -3.23 -3.81 6.55
CA ILE A 32 -3.33 -3.17 5.23
C ILE A 32 -1.97 -3.24 4.58
N LYS A 33 -1.89 -3.92 3.45
CA LYS A 33 -0.69 -4.00 2.62
C LYS A 33 -0.87 -3.03 1.46
N GLN A 34 0.08 -2.10 1.33
CA GLN A 34 0.10 -1.15 0.24
C GLN A 34 1.52 -0.98 -0.27
N SER A 35 1.65 -0.79 -1.59
CA SER A 35 2.90 -0.34 -2.19
C SER A 35 2.78 1.14 -2.56
N SER A 36 3.74 1.95 -2.13
CA SER A 36 3.76 3.39 -2.40
C SER A 36 3.90 3.69 -3.89
N SER A 37 4.59 2.83 -4.65
CA SER A 37 4.96 3.06 -6.05
C SER A 37 4.00 2.45 -7.07
N SER A 38 3.28 1.39 -6.70
CA SER A 38 2.69 0.49 -7.71
C SER A 38 1.16 0.33 -7.62
N ASN A 39 0.46 1.25 -6.94
CA ASN A 39 -1.01 1.24 -6.81
C ASN A 39 -1.60 -0.08 -6.28
N HIS A 40 -0.77 -0.91 -5.64
CA HIS A 40 -1.18 -2.17 -5.06
C HIS A 40 -1.72 -1.95 -3.65
N ILE A 41 -2.93 -2.45 -3.38
CA ILE A 41 -3.59 -2.38 -2.08
C ILE A 41 -4.31 -3.72 -1.83
N SER A 42 -4.05 -4.33 -0.67
CA SER A 42 -4.82 -5.46 -0.17
C SER A 42 -5.16 -5.27 1.30
N LEU A 43 -6.39 -5.63 1.67
CA LEU A 43 -6.83 -5.72 3.06
C LEU A 43 -6.76 -7.18 3.48
N LEU A 44 -6.03 -7.47 4.56
CA LEU A 44 -5.88 -8.82 5.09
C LEU A 44 -6.48 -8.87 6.49
N VAL A 45 -7.51 -9.68 6.67
CA VAL A 45 -8.15 -9.89 7.98
C VAL A 45 -7.71 -11.23 8.53
N THR A 46 -6.96 -11.22 9.63
CA THR A 46 -6.56 -12.44 10.32
C THR A 46 -7.58 -12.78 11.40
N ALA A 47 -8.22 -13.93 11.30
CA ALA A 47 -9.18 -14.43 12.29
C ALA A 47 -8.60 -15.66 13.00
N SER A 48 -8.78 -15.73 14.32
CA SER A 48 -8.38 -16.88 15.13
C SER A 48 -9.62 -17.64 15.59
N ILE A 49 -9.86 -18.81 15.02
CA ILE A 49 -11.07 -19.61 15.27
C ILE A 49 -10.71 -20.82 16.13
N SER A 50 -11.50 -21.05 17.17
CA SER A 50 -11.36 -22.25 18.01
C SER A 50 -11.87 -23.47 17.26
N LEU A 51 -11.07 -24.52 17.23
CA LEU A 51 -11.41 -25.76 16.54
C LEU A 51 -12.31 -26.64 17.42
N PRO A 52 -13.40 -27.22 16.89
CA PRO A 52 -14.20 -28.18 17.63
C PRO A 52 -13.31 -29.35 18.11
N GLY A 53 -13.27 -29.58 19.44
CA GLY A 53 -12.47 -30.64 20.04
C GLY A 53 -10.99 -30.32 20.23
N SER A 54 -10.54 -29.07 20.02
CA SER A 54 -9.18 -28.63 20.36
C SER A 54 -9.18 -27.30 21.12
N ASP A 55 -8.35 -27.20 22.16
CA ASP A 55 -8.09 -25.93 22.85
C ASP A 55 -7.22 -24.97 22.00
N LYS A 56 -6.68 -25.47 20.88
CA LYS A 56 -5.85 -24.67 19.98
C LYS A 56 -6.73 -23.85 19.04
N LYS A 57 -6.40 -22.57 18.90
CA LYS A 57 -6.97 -21.67 17.89
C LYS A 57 -6.18 -21.80 16.59
N GLN A 58 -6.88 -21.92 15.48
CA GLN A 58 -6.28 -21.87 14.14
C GLN A 58 -6.42 -20.45 13.58
N ASN A 59 -5.36 -19.97 12.94
CA ASN A 59 -5.35 -18.67 12.28
C ASN A 59 -5.69 -18.83 10.79
N PHE A 60 -6.64 -18.03 10.35
CA PHE A 60 -7.04 -17.88 8.96
C PHE A 60 -6.81 -16.43 8.53
N VAL A 61 -6.39 -16.22 7.28
CA VAL A 61 -6.26 -14.87 6.72
C VAL A 61 -7.17 -14.75 5.51
N LEU A 62 -8.12 -13.83 5.59
CA LEU A 62 -9.04 -13.48 4.51
C LEU A 62 -8.41 -12.32 3.72
N GLY A 63 -8.19 -12.54 2.42
CA GLY A 63 -7.59 -11.56 1.52
C GLY A 63 -8.62 -10.84 0.67
N TYR A 64 -8.66 -9.51 0.78
CA TYR A 64 -9.48 -8.63 -0.06
C TYR A 64 -8.56 -7.74 -0.89
N ASP A 65 -8.27 -8.20 -2.10
CA ASP A 65 -7.42 -7.51 -3.07
C ASP A 65 -8.21 -6.40 -3.79
N ALA A 66 -7.56 -5.27 -4.06
CA ALA A 66 -8.25 -4.11 -4.64
C ALA A 66 -8.79 -4.35 -6.05
N ASP A 67 -8.14 -5.20 -6.85
CA ASP A 67 -8.61 -5.62 -8.17
C ASP A 67 -9.84 -6.55 -8.12
N ASN A 68 -10.04 -7.27 -7.01
CA ASN A 68 -11.25 -8.04 -6.77
C ASN A 68 -12.43 -7.17 -6.30
N LEU A 69 -12.24 -5.88 -6.02
CA LEU A 69 -13.35 -4.99 -5.66
C LEU A 69 -14.11 -4.53 -6.90
N VAL A 70 -15.44 -4.48 -6.80
CA VAL A 70 -16.28 -3.85 -7.82
C VAL A 70 -16.10 -2.33 -7.73
N PRO A 71 -15.75 -1.65 -8.84
CA PRO A 71 -15.53 -0.21 -8.79
C PRO A 71 -16.79 0.58 -8.43
N GLY A 72 -16.64 1.59 -7.56
CA GLY A 72 -17.72 2.50 -7.16
C GLY A 72 -18.70 1.96 -6.11
N THR A 73 -18.58 0.69 -5.72
CA THR A 73 -19.47 0.07 -4.70
C THR A 73 -18.86 0.00 -3.30
N THR A 74 -17.55 0.22 -3.18
CA THR A 74 -16.87 0.30 -1.89
C THR A 74 -17.29 1.58 -1.18
N ALA A 75 -17.82 1.47 0.04
CA ALA A 75 -18.32 2.61 0.81
C ALA A 75 -17.75 2.60 2.23
N LEU A 76 -17.57 3.79 2.79
CA LEU A 76 -17.16 3.97 4.19
C LEU A 76 -18.22 4.79 4.92
N ALA A 77 -18.90 4.17 5.87
CA ALA A 77 -19.91 4.80 6.69
C ALA A 77 -19.34 5.09 8.10
N ALA A 78 -19.73 6.22 8.69
CA ALA A 78 -19.27 6.66 10.01
C ALA A 78 -20.05 6.05 11.19
N ASN A 79 -20.90 5.06 10.90
CA ASN A 79 -21.74 4.37 11.86
C ASN A 79 -21.49 2.86 11.80
N ALA A 80 -21.75 2.19 12.92
CA ALA A 80 -21.61 0.74 13.09
C ALA A 80 -22.90 0.14 13.67
N ASP A 81 -24.03 0.71 13.28
CA ASP A 81 -25.36 0.43 13.86
C ASP A 81 -25.83 -1.00 13.60
N SER A 82 -25.20 -1.71 12.65
CA SER A 82 -25.49 -3.11 12.33
C SER A 82 -24.94 -4.11 13.36
N CYS A 83 -24.08 -3.69 14.28
CA CYS A 83 -23.47 -4.58 15.27
C CYS A 83 -23.93 -4.29 16.69
N ASN A 84 -24.04 -5.35 17.50
CA ASN A 84 -24.35 -5.22 18.92
C ASN A 84 -23.23 -4.48 19.68
N THR A 85 -23.61 -3.71 20.70
CA THR A 85 -22.69 -2.91 21.50
C THR A 85 -21.58 -3.75 22.14
N ALA A 86 -21.92 -4.97 22.59
CA ALA A 86 -20.97 -5.90 23.21
C ALA A 86 -19.82 -6.31 22.27
N SER A 87 -20.09 -6.44 20.96
CA SER A 87 -19.06 -6.76 19.97
C SER A 87 -18.22 -5.53 19.64
N LEU A 88 -18.85 -4.36 19.55
CA LEU A 88 -18.15 -3.09 19.34
C LEU A 88 -17.17 -2.78 20.48
N GLU A 89 -17.55 -3.08 21.73
CA GLU A 89 -16.67 -2.95 22.90
C GLU A 89 -15.41 -3.82 22.80
N LYS A 90 -15.48 -5.00 22.15
CA LYS A 90 -14.30 -5.88 21.95
C LYS A 90 -13.23 -5.24 21.04
N ILE A 91 -13.60 -4.31 20.16
CA ILE A 91 -12.68 -3.65 19.23
C ILE A 91 -12.45 -2.16 19.53
N ALA A 92 -13.22 -1.59 20.46
CA ALA A 92 -13.10 -0.19 20.86
C ALA A 92 -11.74 0.09 21.51
N ARG A 93 -11.13 1.22 21.14
CA ARG A 93 -9.94 1.72 21.84
C ARG A 93 -10.34 2.46 23.11
N ASP A 94 -9.52 2.37 24.16
CA ASP A 94 -9.67 3.19 25.36
C ASP A 94 -9.78 4.68 24.99
N GLY A 95 -10.90 5.32 25.33
CA GLY A 95 -11.21 6.71 25.00
C GLY A 95 -12.49 6.88 24.20
N LEU A 96 -12.47 7.76 23.20
CA LEU A 96 -13.61 8.03 22.31
C LEU A 96 -13.49 7.17 21.04
N PRO A 97 -14.18 6.02 20.95
CA PRO A 97 -14.12 5.16 19.77
C PRO A 97 -14.70 5.86 18.54
N ARG A 98 -14.05 5.68 17.38
CA ARG A 98 -14.51 6.21 16.09
C ARG A 98 -14.82 5.05 15.16
N MET A 99 -15.90 4.35 15.45
CA MET A 99 -16.35 3.19 14.68
C MET A 99 -16.75 3.60 13.26
N HIS A 100 -16.22 2.90 12.27
CA HIS A 100 -16.62 3.04 10.89
C HIS A 100 -16.86 1.67 10.27
N THR A 101 -17.82 1.60 9.36
CA THR A 101 -18.12 0.40 8.59
C THR A 101 -17.60 0.58 7.16
N LEU A 102 -16.63 -0.24 6.78
CA LEU A 102 -16.11 -0.36 5.42
C LEU A 102 -16.86 -1.48 4.70
N SER A 103 -17.73 -1.10 3.77
CA SER A 103 -18.51 -2.01 2.93
C SER A 103 -17.73 -2.34 1.66
N LEU A 104 -17.48 -3.62 1.42
CA LEU A 104 -16.78 -4.16 0.26
C LEU A 104 -17.74 -4.97 -0.59
N THR A 105 -17.76 -4.71 -1.90
CA THR A 105 -18.44 -5.58 -2.89
C THR A 105 -17.37 -6.19 -3.80
N LEU A 106 -17.36 -7.51 -3.91
CA LEU A 106 -16.33 -8.31 -4.56
C LEU A 106 -16.81 -8.83 -5.92
N LYS A 107 -15.87 -9.05 -6.85
CA LYS A 107 -16.12 -9.67 -8.17
C LYS A 107 -16.14 -11.19 -8.06
N SER A 108 -15.33 -11.76 -7.16
CA SER A 108 -15.28 -13.17 -6.82
C SER A 108 -15.21 -13.39 -5.31
N ALA A 109 -15.51 -14.61 -4.87
CA ALA A 109 -15.29 -15.05 -3.49
C ALA A 109 -13.86 -14.72 -3.02
N CYS A 110 -13.72 -14.42 -1.73
CA CYS A 110 -12.42 -14.04 -1.17
C CYS A 110 -11.52 -15.26 -1.01
N SER A 111 -10.21 -15.06 -1.12
CA SER A 111 -9.24 -16.13 -0.87
C SER A 111 -8.98 -16.30 0.61
N ILE A 112 -8.91 -17.55 1.05
CA ILE A 112 -8.59 -17.91 2.43
C ILE A 112 -7.16 -18.44 2.47
N TRP A 113 -6.36 -17.95 3.40
CA TRP A 113 -5.03 -18.48 3.68
C TRP A 113 -5.05 -19.18 5.04
N TYR A 114 -4.55 -20.41 5.09
CA TYR A 114 -4.49 -21.23 6.31
C TYR A 114 -3.08 -21.81 6.48
N MET A 115 -2.68 -22.12 7.72
CA MET A 115 -1.34 -22.69 7.96
C MET A 115 -1.20 -24.07 7.31
N ARG A 116 -0.13 -24.30 6.55
CA ARG A 116 0.15 -25.57 5.84
C ARG A 116 0.14 -26.81 6.74
N GLN A 117 0.49 -26.64 8.02
CA GLN A 117 0.59 -27.75 8.97
C GLN A 117 -0.75 -28.11 9.62
N ALA A 118 -1.80 -27.30 9.43
CA ALA A 118 -3.10 -27.51 10.04
C ALA A 118 -4.08 -28.08 9.01
N LEU A 119 -4.79 -29.16 9.37
CA LEU A 119 -5.86 -29.67 8.51
C LEU A 119 -6.96 -28.60 8.35
N PRO A 120 -7.50 -28.42 7.14
CA PRO A 120 -8.68 -27.60 6.93
C PRO A 120 -9.81 -28.12 7.83
N THR A 121 -10.25 -27.30 8.77
CA THR A 121 -11.36 -27.65 9.64
C THR A 121 -12.59 -26.89 9.20
N THR A 122 -13.73 -27.56 9.28
CA THR A 122 -15.01 -27.01 8.85
C THR A 122 -15.39 -25.83 9.72
N CYS A 123 -15.54 -24.65 9.12
CA CYS A 123 -15.95 -23.44 9.82
C CYS A 123 -17.04 -22.73 9.02
N PRO A 124 -18.34 -22.94 9.37
CA PRO A 124 -19.45 -22.38 8.61
C PRO A 124 -19.40 -20.86 8.49
N GLN A 125 -19.06 -20.16 9.57
CA GLN A 125 -18.95 -18.70 9.59
C GLN A 125 -17.85 -18.18 8.67
N LEU A 126 -16.67 -18.83 8.66
CA LEU A 126 -15.57 -18.48 7.76
C LEU A 126 -15.96 -18.72 6.30
N VAL A 127 -16.60 -19.85 6.02
CA VAL A 127 -17.09 -20.21 4.68
C VAL A 127 -18.11 -19.21 4.17
N GLU A 128 -19.07 -18.81 5.02
CA GLU A 128 -20.11 -17.85 4.67
C GLU A 128 -19.51 -16.49 4.31
N ILE A 129 -18.61 -15.97 5.16
CA ILE A 129 -17.90 -14.72 4.90
C ILE A 129 -17.05 -14.81 3.63
N ALA A 130 -16.36 -15.93 3.42
CA ALA A 130 -15.47 -16.06 2.27
C ALA A 130 -16.21 -16.20 0.94
N LYS A 131 -17.37 -16.84 0.95
CA LYS A 131 -18.25 -17.01 -0.22
C LYS A 131 -19.02 -15.72 -0.56
N ALA A 132 -19.23 -14.83 0.41
CA ALA A 132 -20.01 -13.63 0.23
C ALA A 132 -19.36 -12.65 -0.75
N PHE A 133 -20.18 -12.09 -1.64
CA PHE A 133 -19.78 -11.02 -2.55
C PHE A 133 -19.92 -9.64 -1.92
N LYS A 134 -20.62 -9.51 -0.79
CA LYS A 134 -20.76 -8.27 -0.05
C LYS A 134 -20.38 -8.51 1.40
N VAL A 135 -19.33 -7.82 1.85
CA VAL A 135 -18.70 -8.02 3.14
C VAL A 135 -18.50 -6.67 3.81
N HIS A 136 -18.72 -6.61 5.12
CA HIS A 136 -18.58 -5.40 5.91
C HIS A 136 -17.50 -5.59 6.98
N LEU A 137 -16.59 -4.62 7.05
CA LEU A 137 -15.54 -4.55 8.06
C LEU A 137 -15.84 -3.39 8.98
N ILE A 138 -16.07 -3.65 10.27
CA ILE A 138 -16.20 -2.60 11.28
C ILE A 138 -14.87 -2.43 11.98
N ILE A 139 -14.38 -1.20 11.99
CA ILE A 139 -13.06 -0.85 12.50
C ILE A 139 -13.17 0.45 13.31
N ASP A 140 -12.54 0.50 14.48
CA ASP A 140 -12.33 1.77 15.17
C ASP A 140 -11.15 2.52 14.54
N PHE A 141 -11.45 3.61 13.83
CA PHE A 141 -10.47 4.43 13.13
C PHE A 141 -9.45 5.07 14.07
N SER A 142 -9.73 5.16 15.36
CA SER A 142 -8.77 5.58 16.38
C SER A 142 -7.58 4.61 16.51
N TRP A 143 -7.68 3.36 16.05
CA TRP A 143 -6.53 2.45 15.94
C TRP A 143 -5.66 2.69 14.70
N LEU A 144 -6.23 3.26 13.64
CA LEU A 144 -5.55 3.40 12.35
C LEU A 144 -4.60 4.60 12.33
N GLN A 145 -3.35 4.36 11.91
CA GLN A 145 -2.42 5.44 11.58
C GLN A 145 -2.94 6.24 10.38
N GLN A 146 -2.61 7.54 10.31
CA GLN A 146 -3.05 8.44 9.25
C GLN A 146 -2.83 7.88 7.84
N ARG A 147 -1.67 7.26 7.59
CA ARG A 147 -1.35 6.63 6.29
C ARG A 147 -2.35 5.55 5.88
N TYR A 148 -2.84 4.76 6.83
CA TYR A 148 -3.80 3.69 6.58
C TYR A 148 -5.22 4.22 6.41
N GLN A 149 -5.56 5.30 7.12
CA GLN A 149 -6.82 6.01 6.88
C GLN A 149 -6.85 6.58 5.45
N SER A 150 -5.75 7.20 4.99
CA SER A 150 -5.62 7.66 3.60
C SER A 150 -5.72 6.51 2.60
N CYS A 151 -5.16 5.34 2.92
CA CYS A 151 -5.28 4.14 2.09
C CYS A 151 -6.73 3.66 1.96
N ILE A 152 -7.50 3.59 3.07
CA ILE A 152 -8.92 3.21 3.03
C ILE A 152 -9.72 4.25 2.24
N ARG A 153 -9.50 5.55 2.46
CA ARG A 153 -10.18 6.61 1.69
C ARG A 153 -9.86 6.52 0.20
N ARG A 154 -8.62 6.20 -0.15
CA ARG A 154 -8.21 5.97 -1.54
C ARG A 154 -8.92 4.76 -2.14
N LEU A 155 -9.04 3.67 -1.39
CA LEU A 155 -9.78 2.47 -1.79
C LEU A 155 -11.26 2.80 -2.06
N VAL A 156 -11.89 3.61 -1.22
CA VAL A 156 -13.29 4.05 -1.37
C VAL A 156 -13.47 4.98 -2.57
N ASN A 157 -12.61 6.00 -2.69
CA ASN A 157 -12.78 7.07 -3.68
C ASN A 157 -12.28 6.70 -5.09
N LYS A 158 -11.30 5.80 -5.20
CA LYS A 158 -10.62 5.48 -6.47
C LYS A 158 -10.26 4.00 -6.52
N THR A 159 -11.26 3.18 -6.76
CA THR A 159 -11.11 1.72 -6.99
C THR A 159 -10.51 1.40 -8.35
N THR A 160 -10.69 2.26 -9.37
CA THR A 160 -10.16 2.01 -10.72
C THR A 160 -8.64 2.16 -10.78
N GLY A 161 -7.98 1.16 -11.38
CA GLY A 161 -6.51 1.13 -11.53
C GLY A 161 -5.74 0.75 -10.25
N LEU A 162 -6.42 0.22 -9.24
CA LEU A 162 -5.79 -0.43 -8.10
C LEU A 162 -5.68 -1.94 -8.35
N TYR A 163 -4.61 -2.53 -7.83
CA TYR A 163 -4.31 -3.96 -7.98
C TYR A 163 -4.10 -4.63 -6.62
N GLY A 164 -4.26 -5.95 -6.54
CA GLY A 164 -3.95 -6.72 -5.34
C GLY A 164 -2.45 -6.71 -5.01
N PHE A 165 -2.10 -6.47 -3.76
CA PHE A 165 -0.72 -6.59 -3.28
C PHE A 165 -0.28 -8.07 -3.30
N PRO A 166 0.91 -8.40 -3.85
CA PRO A 166 1.40 -9.77 -3.88
C PRO A 166 1.77 -10.23 -2.46
N VAL A 167 0.86 -10.94 -1.79
CA VAL A 167 1.03 -11.38 -0.39
C VAL A 167 1.86 -12.65 -0.21
N GLY A 168 2.27 -13.30 -1.30
CA GLY A 168 2.90 -14.64 -1.29
C GLY A 168 4.10 -14.74 -0.34
N GLU A 169 5.00 -13.77 -0.36
CA GLU A 169 6.19 -13.76 0.50
C GLU A 169 5.83 -13.53 1.98
N THR A 170 4.87 -12.63 2.26
CA THR A 170 4.44 -12.33 3.63
C THR A 170 3.71 -13.52 4.27
N LEU A 171 3.04 -14.33 3.44
CA LEU A 171 2.23 -15.47 3.86
C LEU A 171 2.88 -16.81 3.49
N ALA A 172 4.22 -16.89 3.41
CA ALA A 172 4.93 -18.10 2.97
C ALA A 172 4.60 -19.37 3.78
N GLN A 173 4.29 -19.23 5.08
CA GLN A 173 3.89 -20.33 5.96
C GLN A 173 2.41 -20.76 5.79
N PHE A 174 1.64 -19.96 5.05
CA PHE A 174 0.26 -20.25 4.74
C PHE A 174 0.13 -20.87 3.34
N GLU A 175 -0.95 -21.59 3.15
CA GLU A 175 -1.41 -22.10 1.87
C GLU A 175 -2.69 -21.37 1.50
N ARG A 176 -2.82 -21.04 0.21
CA ARG A 176 -4.02 -20.40 -0.33
C ARG A 176 -5.03 -21.49 -0.66
N GLY A 177 -6.18 -21.42 -0.03
CA GLY A 177 -7.33 -22.30 -0.25
C GLY A 177 -8.55 -21.54 -0.75
N ASP A 178 -9.40 -22.26 -1.46
CA ASP A 178 -10.77 -21.83 -1.76
C ASP A 178 -11.69 -22.16 -0.58
N TRP A 179 -12.81 -21.44 -0.42
CA TRP A 179 -13.78 -21.68 0.64
C TRP A 179 -14.36 -23.10 0.63
N THR A 180 -14.31 -23.78 -0.52
CA THR A 180 -14.77 -25.16 -0.70
C THR A 180 -14.04 -26.18 0.19
N ILE A 181 -12.76 -25.96 0.54
CA ILE A 181 -12.00 -26.89 1.41
C ILE A 181 -12.45 -26.85 2.87
N PHE A 182 -13.18 -25.81 3.27
CA PHE A 182 -13.70 -25.62 4.62
C PHE A 182 -15.18 -25.95 4.74
N GLN A 183 -15.82 -26.39 3.65
CA GLN A 183 -17.18 -26.91 3.74
C GLN A 183 -17.17 -28.19 4.57
N PRO A 184 -18.17 -28.39 5.44
CA PRO A 184 -18.45 -29.73 5.93
C PRO A 184 -18.54 -30.66 4.72
N LEU A 185 -17.70 -31.70 4.68
CA LEU A 185 -18.00 -32.85 3.83
C LEU A 185 -19.41 -33.23 4.26
N ARG A 186 -20.40 -32.90 3.43
CA ARG A 186 -21.77 -33.32 3.70
C ARG A 186 -21.63 -34.81 3.94
N ALA A 187 -21.98 -35.24 5.15
CA ALA A 187 -22.19 -36.65 5.40
C ALA A 187 -23.27 -37.02 4.40
N THR A 188 -22.84 -37.52 3.24
CA THR A 188 -23.73 -38.05 2.24
C THR A 188 -24.37 -39.19 2.99
N ASN A 189 -25.60 -38.96 3.47
CA ASN A 189 -26.43 -40.00 4.08
C ASN A 189 -26.86 -41.02 3.01
N GLU A 190 -26.12 -41.14 1.90
CA GLU A 190 -26.18 -42.32 1.06
C GLU A 190 -25.48 -43.45 1.82
N PRO A 191 -26.12 -44.63 1.91
CA PRO A 191 -25.53 -45.78 2.55
C PRO A 191 -24.17 -46.07 1.91
N LEU A 192 -23.20 -46.36 2.78
CA LEU A 192 -21.80 -46.69 2.52
C LEU A 192 -21.62 -47.93 1.61
N ASN A 193 -22.11 -47.89 0.37
CA ASN A 193 -21.86 -48.88 -0.65
C ASN A 193 -21.39 -48.12 -1.89
N GLU A 194 -20.10 -48.25 -2.19
CA GLU A 194 -19.39 -47.70 -3.36
C GLU A 194 -18.91 -46.25 -3.26
N LEU A 195 -17.90 -46.03 -2.40
CA LEU A 195 -16.92 -44.96 -2.65
C LEU A 195 -16.02 -45.37 -3.85
N PRO A 196 -15.87 -44.56 -4.90
CA PRO A 196 -14.94 -44.84 -5.99
C PRO A 196 -13.50 -44.84 -5.47
N ALA A 197 -12.80 -45.95 -5.68
CA ALA A 197 -11.45 -46.27 -5.16
C ALA A 197 -10.30 -45.39 -5.72
N TYR A 198 -10.52 -44.12 -6.05
CA TYR A 198 -9.53 -43.26 -6.72
C TYR A 198 -8.79 -42.29 -5.80
N PHE A 199 -9.29 -41.99 -4.58
CA PHE A 199 -8.67 -40.95 -3.73
C PHE A 199 -7.48 -41.41 -2.86
N GLU A 200 -7.08 -42.68 -2.89
CA GLU A 200 -6.00 -43.19 -2.03
C GLU A 200 -4.56 -43.04 -2.60
N ILE A 201 -4.37 -42.45 -3.78
CA ILE A 201 -3.04 -42.48 -4.43
C ILE A 201 -2.11 -41.31 -4.04
N LEU A 202 -2.59 -40.25 -3.36
CA LEU A 202 -1.74 -39.05 -3.16
C LEU A 202 -0.89 -39.01 -1.89
N ASN A 203 -0.57 -40.14 -1.24
CA ASN A 203 0.32 -40.17 -0.06
C ASN A 203 1.26 -41.40 -0.01
N LYS A 204 1.93 -41.73 -1.13
CA LYS A 204 3.03 -42.72 -1.12
C LYS A 204 4.38 -42.08 -1.49
N ARG A 205 5.17 -41.84 -0.43
CA ARG A 205 6.64 -41.85 -0.34
C ARG A 205 7.43 -41.54 -1.63
N SER A 206 8.00 -40.34 -1.71
CA SER A 206 9.27 -40.11 -2.41
C SER A 206 10.43 -40.12 -1.40
N GLY A 207 10.80 -41.32 -0.95
CA GLY A 207 12.13 -41.55 -0.38
C GLY A 207 13.11 -41.65 -1.53
N CYS A 208 13.81 -40.56 -1.83
CA CYS A 208 14.88 -40.53 -2.83
C CYS A 208 16.23 -40.77 -2.14
N THR A 209 16.75 -41.99 -2.25
CA THR A 209 18.14 -42.32 -1.95
C THR A 209 18.69 -43.20 -3.08
N HIS A 210 19.58 -42.59 -3.87
CA HIS A 210 20.70 -43.14 -4.67
C HIS A 210 20.64 -44.60 -5.22
N ALA A 211 20.70 -44.72 -6.57
CA ALA A 211 21.64 -45.61 -7.27
C ALA A 211 21.73 -45.31 -8.80
N ALA A 212 22.89 -44.79 -9.19
CA ALA A 212 23.75 -45.12 -10.34
C ALA A 212 23.23 -45.86 -11.61
N ILE A 213 23.57 -45.24 -12.77
CA ILE A 213 24.16 -45.82 -14.02
C ILE A 213 23.27 -46.64 -14.97
N SER A 214 22.84 -46.00 -16.08
CA SER A 214 23.27 -46.24 -17.48
C SER A 214 22.15 -46.05 -18.54
N PRO A 215 22.49 -45.63 -19.77
CA PRO A 215 21.53 -45.16 -20.77
C PRO A 215 21.22 -46.24 -21.83
N SER A 216 19.97 -46.36 -22.29
CA SER A 216 19.69 -46.75 -23.69
C SER A 216 18.21 -46.67 -24.07
N SER A 217 18.04 -46.19 -25.30
CA SER A 217 16.97 -46.52 -26.25
C SER A 217 15.63 -45.80 -26.14
N SER A 218 15.26 -45.31 -27.31
CA SER A 218 14.13 -44.48 -27.70
C SER A 218 12.87 -45.32 -28.03
N PRO A 219 11.82 -44.78 -28.70
CA PRO A 219 10.44 -44.69 -28.21
C PRO A 219 9.49 -45.71 -28.87
N PRO A 220 8.17 -45.66 -28.60
CA PRO A 220 7.29 -45.12 -29.66
C PRO A 220 6.02 -44.35 -29.17
N PRO A 221 5.40 -43.54 -30.04
CA PRO A 221 4.10 -42.87 -29.81
C PRO A 221 2.94 -43.85 -30.11
N PRO A 222 1.66 -43.61 -29.73
CA PRO A 222 0.76 -42.85 -30.63
C PRO A 222 -0.60 -42.31 -30.05
N LYS A 223 -1.27 -41.55 -30.93
CA LYS A 223 -2.73 -41.51 -31.22
C LYS A 223 -3.66 -40.51 -30.48
N ARG A 224 -4.00 -39.49 -31.26
CA ARG A 224 -5.24 -38.68 -31.26
C ARG A 224 -6.51 -39.53 -31.07
N ALA A 225 -7.46 -39.02 -30.31
CA ALA A 225 -8.88 -39.31 -30.49
C ALA A 225 -9.70 -38.03 -30.25
N ILE A 226 -10.36 -37.59 -31.33
CA ILE A 226 -11.41 -36.56 -31.41
C ILE A 226 -12.73 -37.33 -31.47
N PHE A 227 -13.74 -36.96 -30.68
CA PHE A 227 -15.18 -37.08 -31.01
C PHE A 227 -15.95 -36.25 -29.94
N THR A 228 -16.38 -35.03 -30.27
CA THR A 228 -17.72 -34.60 -30.75
C THR A 228 -18.82 -34.62 -29.69
N SER A 229 -19.22 -33.40 -29.34
CA SER A 229 -20.50 -33.01 -28.77
C SER A 229 -21.64 -33.21 -29.76
N GLU A 230 -22.77 -33.69 -29.26
CA GLU A 230 -24.15 -33.56 -29.74
C GLU A 230 -24.97 -34.42 -28.76
N ALA A 231 -26.19 -34.16 -28.34
CA ALA A 231 -27.15 -33.07 -28.41
C ALA A 231 -28.27 -33.52 -27.45
N LEU A 232 -28.99 -32.58 -26.82
CA LEU A 232 -30.32 -32.71 -26.15
C LEU A 232 -30.37 -31.54 -25.14
N GLY A 233 -31.05 -30.41 -25.35
CA GLY A 233 -32.14 -30.10 -26.26
C GLY A 233 -33.49 -30.24 -25.56
N PHE A 234 -33.79 -29.44 -24.52
CA PHE A 234 -35.16 -29.05 -24.15
C PHE A 234 -35.18 -27.69 -23.43
N LEU A 235 -36.13 -26.86 -23.83
CA LEU A 235 -36.48 -25.52 -23.36
C LEU A 235 -38.04 -25.52 -23.23
N PRO A 236 -38.67 -24.48 -22.67
CA PRO A 236 -39.09 -24.29 -21.28
C PRO A 236 -40.59 -24.52 -21.04
N GLN A 237 -41.01 -24.70 -19.79
CA GLN A 237 -42.37 -24.39 -19.34
C GLN A 237 -42.37 -23.73 -17.94
N SER A 238 -42.76 -22.46 -17.91
CA SER A 238 -43.49 -21.76 -16.82
C SER A 238 -44.92 -22.36 -16.70
N PRO A 239 -45.75 -22.12 -15.64
CA PRO A 239 -45.92 -20.88 -14.86
C PRO A 239 -46.28 -21.08 -13.35
N THR A 240 -46.57 -20.01 -12.59
CA THR A 240 -47.83 -19.81 -11.81
C THR A 240 -47.81 -18.49 -11.02
N GLU A 241 -48.83 -17.67 -11.26
CA GLU A 241 -49.26 -16.48 -10.51
C GLU A 241 -49.87 -16.84 -9.15
N VAL A 242 -49.68 -16.01 -8.10
CA VAL A 242 -50.67 -15.82 -7.03
C VAL A 242 -50.68 -14.36 -6.59
N ASP A 243 -51.82 -13.71 -6.86
CA ASP A 243 -52.29 -12.43 -6.30
C ASP A 243 -52.83 -12.64 -4.87
N THR A 244 -52.56 -11.72 -3.93
CA THR A 244 -53.49 -11.44 -2.82
C THR A 244 -53.27 -10.01 -2.31
N SER A 245 -54.34 -9.21 -2.41
CA SER A 245 -54.44 -7.79 -2.05
C SER A 245 -54.93 -7.60 -0.58
N PRO A 246 -55.33 -6.40 -0.10
CA PRO A 246 -54.76 -5.80 1.11
C PRO A 246 -55.75 -5.66 2.28
N SER A 247 -55.27 -5.29 3.47
CA SER A 247 -56.11 -4.82 4.58
C SER A 247 -55.68 -3.44 5.09
N ARG A 248 -56.68 -2.55 5.10
CA ARG A 248 -56.77 -1.18 5.64
C ARG A 248 -56.61 -1.11 7.17
N SER A 249 -56.57 0.15 7.65
CA SER A 249 -57.08 0.69 8.94
C SER A 249 -55.92 1.11 9.88
N ILE A 250 -55.76 2.31 10.49
CA ILE A 250 -56.58 3.45 10.94
C ILE A 250 -55.59 4.63 11.19
N THR A 251 -55.73 5.83 10.62
CA THR A 251 -56.37 7.07 11.17
C THR A 251 -55.74 7.71 12.44
N SER A 252 -54.75 8.60 12.23
CA SER A 252 -54.66 10.01 12.72
C SER A 252 -54.31 10.34 14.22
N PRO A 253 -54.07 11.63 14.63
CA PRO A 253 -52.75 12.26 14.86
C PRO A 253 -52.68 13.04 16.23
N PRO A 254 -52.10 14.26 16.31
CA PRO A 254 -50.71 14.64 16.59
C PRO A 254 -50.48 15.17 18.02
N SER A 255 -49.23 15.38 18.45
CA SER A 255 -48.93 16.19 19.64
C SER A 255 -47.83 17.19 19.36
N GLU A 256 -48.12 18.43 19.75
CA GLU A 256 -47.40 19.68 19.56
C GLU A 256 -46.86 20.13 20.95
N ARG A 257 -45.69 20.80 20.95
CA ARG A 257 -45.11 21.69 22.00
C ARG A 257 -44.18 21.12 23.08
N ALA A 258 -42.95 21.63 23.07
CA ALA A 258 -42.27 22.43 24.12
C ALA A 258 -40.74 22.40 23.85
N ILE A 259 -40.11 23.41 23.26
CA ILE A 259 -39.52 24.63 23.88
C ILE A 259 -38.92 24.40 25.28
N LEU A 260 -37.59 24.28 25.32
CA LEU A 260 -36.64 24.89 26.29
C LEU A 260 -35.32 25.03 25.49
N GLU A 261 -34.97 26.19 24.95
CA GLU A 261 -34.33 27.32 25.64
C GLU A 261 -33.07 26.89 26.43
N LEU A 262 -31.91 26.99 25.78
CA LEU A 262 -30.66 27.32 26.46
C LEU A 262 -29.79 28.13 25.48
N GLU A 263 -29.75 29.44 25.76
CA GLU A 263 -28.87 30.40 25.13
C GLU A 263 -27.41 30.24 25.57
N ALA A 264 -26.54 30.91 24.81
CA ALA A 264 -25.25 31.47 25.19
C ALA A 264 -24.04 30.54 25.14
N PHE A 265 -23.30 30.59 24.03
CA PHE A 265 -22.00 31.27 24.00
C PHE A 265 -21.68 31.66 22.54
N GLY A 266 -21.74 32.96 22.26
CA GLY A 266 -21.37 33.53 20.98
C GLY A 266 -19.90 33.93 20.93
N PHE A 267 -19.31 33.83 19.72
CA PHE A 267 -18.37 34.78 19.10
C PHE A 267 -18.31 34.45 17.59
N PRO A 268 -18.00 35.41 16.71
CA PRO A 268 -18.76 35.65 15.50
C PRO A 268 -18.07 35.12 14.23
N ALA A 269 -18.89 34.67 13.29
CA ALA A 269 -18.47 34.45 11.91
C ALA A 269 -18.28 35.80 11.21
N GLN A 270 -17.06 36.05 10.72
CA GLN A 270 -16.81 37.11 9.73
C GLN A 270 -17.36 36.63 8.39
N SER A 271 -18.42 37.28 7.93
CA SER A 271 -18.96 37.17 6.58
C SER A 271 -18.04 37.89 5.60
N LEU A 272 -17.46 37.12 4.67
CA LEU A 272 -16.74 37.68 3.53
C LEU A 272 -17.73 37.80 2.36
N THR A 273 -18.00 39.05 2.00
CA THR A 273 -18.87 39.45 0.90
C THR A 273 -18.15 39.18 -0.43
N GLU A 274 -18.55 38.13 -1.16
CA GLU A 274 -18.14 37.95 -2.56
C GLU A 274 -18.96 38.87 -3.45
N VAL A 275 -18.32 39.94 -3.91
CA VAL A 275 -18.77 40.77 -5.01
C VAL A 275 -18.45 40.03 -6.31
N ALA A 276 -19.50 39.63 -7.01
CA ALA A 276 -19.42 39.14 -8.37
C ALA A 276 -18.91 40.25 -9.30
N THR A 277 -17.82 40.00 -10.02
CA THR A 277 -17.53 40.71 -11.27
C THR A 277 -16.69 39.84 -12.19
N SER A 278 -17.34 39.26 -13.19
CA SER A 278 -16.69 38.67 -14.36
C SER A 278 -15.95 39.76 -15.15
N PRO A 279 -14.88 39.39 -15.87
CA PRO A 279 -14.95 39.61 -17.30
C PRO A 279 -14.54 38.40 -18.12
N SER A 280 -15.35 38.16 -19.15
CA SER A 280 -15.10 37.31 -20.30
C SER A 280 -13.87 37.80 -21.07
N CYS A 281 -12.95 36.88 -21.34
CA CYS A 281 -11.99 36.98 -22.44
C CYS A 281 -11.88 35.59 -23.08
N ASP A 282 -12.62 35.42 -24.18
CA ASP A 282 -12.38 34.39 -25.19
C ASP A 282 -10.93 34.48 -25.66
N THR A 283 -10.16 33.41 -25.53
CA THR A 283 -8.94 33.21 -26.32
C THR A 283 -9.00 31.80 -26.89
N THR A 284 -9.22 31.76 -28.20
CA THR A 284 -9.22 30.59 -29.06
C THR A 284 -7.88 29.86 -28.99
N ILE A 285 -7.94 28.58 -28.67
CA ILE A 285 -6.84 27.62 -28.72
C ILE A 285 -6.52 27.36 -30.19
N ASP A 286 -5.32 27.74 -30.63
CA ASP A 286 -4.73 27.28 -31.89
C ASP A 286 -3.89 26.05 -31.59
N GLU A 287 -4.40 24.91 -32.02
CA GLU A 287 -3.83 23.58 -31.86
C GLU A 287 -2.88 23.34 -33.03
N SER A 288 -1.59 23.56 -32.83
CA SER A 288 -0.57 23.14 -33.80
C SER A 288 0.58 22.39 -33.12
N SER A 289 0.49 21.07 -33.25
CA SER A 289 1.56 20.19 -33.74
C SER A 289 2.96 20.40 -33.16
N SER A 290 3.34 19.54 -32.22
CA SER A 290 4.74 19.20 -31.97
C SER A 290 4.85 17.70 -31.74
N ARG A 291 5.11 17.02 -32.86
CA ARG A 291 5.48 15.60 -32.96
C ARG A 291 6.94 15.49 -32.50
N SER A 292 7.20 15.23 -31.23
CA SER A 292 8.52 14.82 -30.76
C SER A 292 8.60 13.30 -30.74
N VAL A 293 9.42 12.78 -31.65
CA VAL A 293 9.91 11.41 -31.66
C VAL A 293 10.80 11.26 -30.42
N LEU A 294 10.34 10.50 -29.44
CA LEU A 294 11.15 10.01 -28.33
C LEU A 294 11.61 8.61 -28.73
N ASP A 295 12.90 8.50 -29.09
CA ASP A 295 13.60 7.23 -29.18
C ASP A 295 13.55 6.54 -27.80
N GLU A 296 13.01 5.33 -27.78
CA GLU A 296 13.11 4.41 -26.63
C GLU A 296 14.58 4.11 -26.33
N PRO A 297 15.07 4.29 -25.09
CA PRO A 297 16.29 3.65 -24.68
C PRO A 297 16.00 2.16 -24.51
N SER A 298 16.51 1.36 -25.45
CA SER A 298 16.61 -0.09 -25.32
C SER A 298 17.41 -0.43 -24.07
N PHE A 299 16.72 -0.84 -23.00
CA PHE A 299 17.37 -1.38 -21.81
C PHE A 299 17.90 -2.79 -22.15
N GLY A 300 19.20 -2.85 -22.44
CA GLY A 300 19.95 -4.09 -22.54
C GLY A 300 19.76 -4.93 -21.27
N THR A 301 19.32 -6.15 -21.48
CA THR A 301 19.12 -7.18 -20.47
C THR A 301 20.46 -7.46 -19.78
N SER A 302 20.67 -6.89 -18.60
CA SER A 302 21.80 -7.22 -17.74
C SER A 302 21.56 -8.59 -17.13
N ALA A 303 22.27 -9.58 -17.67
CA ALA A 303 22.34 -10.93 -17.14
C ALA A 303 23.03 -10.91 -15.76
N PHE A 304 22.26 -11.11 -14.69
CA PHE A 304 22.82 -11.45 -13.39
C PHE A 304 23.33 -12.90 -13.41
N PRO A 305 24.54 -13.20 -12.89
CA PRO A 305 25.07 -14.55 -12.89
C PRO A 305 24.49 -15.37 -11.74
N ASP A 306 23.74 -16.39 -12.12
CA ASP A 306 23.04 -17.40 -11.31
C ASP A 306 24.00 -18.38 -10.59
N ARG A 307 25.07 -17.88 -9.95
CA ARG A 307 26.23 -18.70 -9.53
C ARG A 307 26.52 -18.76 -8.03
N GLN A 308 25.70 -18.20 -7.15
CA GLN A 308 26.00 -18.14 -5.72
C GLN A 308 25.32 -19.22 -4.85
N ASP A 309 24.27 -19.89 -5.33
CA ASP A 309 23.56 -20.90 -4.53
C ASP A 309 24.31 -22.24 -4.39
N VAL A 310 25.37 -22.48 -5.17
CA VAL A 310 26.18 -23.71 -5.09
C VAL A 310 27.32 -23.59 -4.06
N ALA A 311 27.75 -22.38 -3.69
CA ALA A 311 28.92 -22.19 -2.82
C ALA A 311 28.62 -22.41 -1.34
N ILE A 312 27.40 -22.12 -0.88
CA ILE A 312 27.01 -22.21 0.53
C ILE A 312 26.79 -23.67 0.97
N SER A 313 26.44 -24.56 0.04
CA SER A 313 26.24 -25.99 0.33
C SER A 313 27.56 -26.77 0.46
N GLY A 314 28.65 -26.30 -0.16
CA GLY A 314 29.96 -26.99 -0.14
C GLY A 314 30.77 -26.78 1.14
N ALA A 315 30.62 -25.63 1.82
CA ALA A 315 31.44 -25.29 2.99
C ALA A 315 31.07 -26.12 4.24
N VAL A 316 29.81 -26.55 4.37
CA VAL A 316 29.32 -27.32 5.53
C VAL A 316 29.69 -28.81 5.42
N ALA A 317 29.91 -29.34 4.21
CA ALA A 317 30.19 -30.76 4.01
C ALA A 317 31.65 -31.17 4.32
N HIS A 318 32.58 -30.22 4.43
CA HIS A 318 34.02 -30.51 4.55
C HIS A 318 34.60 -30.42 5.97
N GLN A 319 33.84 -30.03 7.00
CA GLN A 319 34.39 -29.84 8.36
C GLN A 319 34.07 -30.96 9.36
N ILE A 320 33.25 -31.94 9.01
CA ILE A 320 32.78 -32.98 9.95
C ILE A 320 33.74 -34.18 10.16
N PRO A 321 34.70 -34.56 9.28
CA PRO A 321 35.48 -35.78 9.52
C PRO A 321 36.59 -35.73 10.59
N HIS A 322 37.02 -34.55 11.05
CA HIS A 322 38.27 -34.45 11.82
C HIS A 322 38.14 -34.50 13.36
N ALA A 323 36.93 -34.51 13.91
CA ALA A 323 36.73 -34.46 15.37
C ALA A 323 36.85 -35.82 16.08
N PHE A 324 37.00 -36.94 15.36
CA PHE A 324 36.95 -38.29 15.97
C PHE A 324 38.28 -39.07 15.98
N GLU A 325 39.40 -38.51 15.49
CA GLU A 325 40.67 -39.25 15.39
C GLU A 325 41.65 -39.06 16.57
N ALA A 326 41.34 -38.23 17.56
CA ALA A 326 42.26 -37.91 18.64
C ALA A 326 41.84 -38.51 20.00
N SER A 327 41.88 -39.84 20.16
CA SER A 327 42.15 -40.42 21.49
C SER A 327 42.54 -41.91 21.45
N PRO A 328 43.84 -42.21 21.46
CA PRO A 328 44.31 -43.51 21.92
C PRO A 328 45.28 -43.37 23.09
N ARG A 329 44.99 -44.15 24.15
CA ARG A 329 45.89 -44.64 25.21
C ARG A 329 45.92 -43.83 26.50
N HIS A 330 45.47 -44.52 27.55
CA HIS A 330 46.05 -44.77 28.88
C HIS A 330 44.82 -45.07 29.75
N PHE A 331 44.64 -46.23 30.36
CA PHE A 331 45.24 -46.62 31.63
C PHE A 331 44.80 -48.06 31.95
N PHE A 332 45.74 -48.97 32.17
CA PHE A 332 45.49 -50.14 33.01
C PHE A 332 46.50 -50.07 34.16
N PRO A 333 46.08 -49.79 35.41
CA PRO A 333 46.97 -49.92 36.55
C PRO A 333 47.01 -51.37 37.01
N THR A 334 48.21 -51.93 37.03
CA THR A 334 48.56 -53.19 37.69
C THR A 334 48.29 -53.09 39.19
N LEU A 335 47.31 -53.84 39.69
CA LEU A 335 46.99 -53.95 41.12
C LEU A 335 47.67 -55.19 41.72
N GLU A 336 48.79 -54.98 42.40
CA GLU A 336 49.37 -55.95 43.35
C GLU A 336 48.59 -55.90 44.67
N TYR A 337 47.87 -56.98 45.00
CA TYR A 337 47.28 -57.15 46.33
C TYR A 337 48.04 -58.19 47.16
N ARG A 338 48.76 -57.67 48.17
CA ARG A 338 49.43 -58.43 49.23
C ARG A 338 48.37 -58.87 50.27
N LEU A 339 48.13 -60.16 50.35
CA LEU A 339 47.15 -60.81 51.23
C LEU A 339 47.84 -61.32 52.52
N LEU A 340 47.40 -60.83 53.68
CA LEU A 340 47.69 -61.44 54.99
C LEU A 340 46.36 -61.78 55.68
N PHE A 341 46.18 -63.10 55.89
CA PHE A 341 45.45 -63.87 56.92
C PHE A 341 44.34 -63.18 57.77
N THR A 342 43.24 -63.84 58.15
CA THR A 342 43.14 -65.14 58.84
C THR A 342 41.76 -65.78 58.69
N THR A 343 41.74 -67.12 58.73
CA THR A 343 40.61 -68.08 58.61
C THR A 343 40.06 -68.26 57.20
N PRO A 344 40.09 -69.48 56.62
CA PRO A 344 39.58 -69.73 55.29
C PRO A 344 38.05 -69.79 55.32
N PRO A 345 37.31 -68.79 54.80
CA PRO A 345 35.97 -69.06 54.36
C PRO A 345 36.08 -70.12 53.25
N SER A 346 35.13 -71.06 53.22
CA SER A 346 34.97 -72.03 52.13
C SER A 346 35.32 -71.37 50.79
N ALA A 347 36.21 -71.98 50.00
CA ALA A 347 36.77 -71.40 48.78
C ALA A 347 35.68 -70.83 47.84
N ALA A 348 34.47 -71.40 47.87
CA ALA A 348 33.30 -70.92 47.16
C ALA A 348 32.86 -69.50 47.57
N ARG A 349 32.92 -69.16 48.86
CA ARG A 349 32.48 -67.84 49.39
C ARG A 349 33.48 -66.73 49.07
N LEU A 350 34.78 -67.05 49.06
CA LEU A 350 35.82 -66.08 48.68
C LEU A 350 35.83 -65.81 47.18
N HIS A 351 35.54 -66.82 46.36
CA HIS A 351 35.37 -66.66 44.92
C HIS A 351 34.15 -65.81 44.58
N ARG A 352 33.04 -66.01 45.32
CA ARG A 352 31.82 -65.22 45.15
C ARG A 352 32.02 -63.74 45.52
N LEU A 353 32.65 -63.45 46.66
CA LEU A 353 32.92 -62.07 47.08
C LEU A 353 33.89 -61.33 46.12
N LYS A 354 34.86 -62.05 45.54
CA LYS A 354 35.74 -61.47 44.51
C LYS A 354 34.97 -61.14 43.23
N HIS A 355 34.02 -61.99 42.83
CA HIS A 355 33.18 -61.73 41.66
C HIS A 355 32.22 -60.56 41.90
N GLU A 356 31.55 -60.53 43.06
CA GLU A 356 30.64 -59.44 43.43
C GLU A 356 31.38 -58.09 43.52
N ARG A 357 32.63 -58.08 44.01
CA ARG A 357 33.47 -56.88 44.02
C ARG A 357 33.89 -56.44 42.63
N ALA A 358 34.34 -57.37 41.79
CA ALA A 358 34.72 -57.06 40.41
C ALA A 358 33.51 -56.54 39.59
N ASP A 359 32.32 -57.11 39.82
CA ASP A 359 31.09 -56.66 39.18
C ASP A 359 30.68 -55.25 39.65
N HIS A 360 30.94 -54.88 40.90
CA HIS A 360 30.70 -53.53 41.41
C HIS A 360 31.69 -52.52 40.83
N GLU A 361 32.99 -52.83 40.87
CA GLU A 361 34.03 -51.96 40.31
C GLU A 361 33.83 -51.77 38.79
N PHE A 362 33.38 -52.81 38.07
CA PHE A 362 33.03 -52.71 36.66
C PHE A 362 31.81 -51.82 36.41
N ARG A 363 30.78 -51.88 37.26
CA ARG A 363 29.60 -50.99 37.15
C ARG A 363 29.96 -49.55 37.44
N ASP A 364 30.76 -49.30 38.47
CA ASP A 364 31.21 -47.95 38.81
C ASP A 364 31.99 -47.33 37.64
N HIS A 365 32.90 -48.09 37.02
CA HIS A 365 33.62 -47.63 35.82
C HIS A 365 32.71 -47.42 34.60
N LEU A 366 31.65 -48.21 34.44
CA LEU A 366 30.67 -48.00 33.37
C LEU A 366 29.84 -46.74 33.60
N ASP A 367 29.46 -46.46 34.85
CA ASP A 367 28.71 -45.26 35.20
C ASP A 367 29.60 -44.01 35.03
N ASP A 368 30.87 -44.04 35.48
CA ASP A 368 31.84 -42.96 35.24
C ASP A 368 32.03 -42.69 33.74
N ALA A 369 32.25 -43.73 32.93
CA ALA A 369 32.42 -43.59 31.48
C ALA A 369 31.16 -43.06 30.79
N LYS A 370 29.98 -43.42 31.30
CA LYS A 370 28.70 -42.92 30.81
C LYS A 370 28.51 -41.44 31.16
N GLU A 371 28.86 -41.01 32.37
CA GLU A 371 28.80 -39.61 32.78
C GLU A 371 29.78 -38.75 31.97
N GLU A 372 31.01 -39.23 31.76
CA GLU A 372 32.01 -38.56 30.91
C GLU A 372 31.51 -38.42 29.46
N ALA A 373 30.96 -39.49 28.89
CA ALA A 373 30.38 -39.44 27.54
C ALA A 373 29.20 -38.46 27.45
N GLN A 374 28.34 -38.41 28.46
CA GLN A 374 27.23 -37.44 28.52
C GLN A 374 27.75 -36.00 28.60
N TRP A 375 28.77 -35.74 29.40
CA TRP A 375 29.37 -34.41 29.53
C TRP A 375 30.02 -33.96 28.21
N ASN A 376 30.78 -34.84 27.55
CA ASN A 376 31.38 -34.55 26.24
C ASN A 376 30.32 -34.25 25.16
N ILE A 377 29.17 -34.94 25.18
CA ILE A 377 28.04 -34.65 24.27
C ILE A 377 27.44 -33.27 24.56
N ILE A 378 27.32 -32.88 25.82
CA ILE A 378 26.80 -31.56 26.21
C ILE A 378 27.75 -30.47 25.74
N VAL A 379 29.05 -30.60 26.04
CA VAL A 379 30.08 -29.62 25.63
C VAL A 379 30.13 -29.47 24.12
N ALA A 380 30.16 -30.58 23.36
CA ALA A 380 30.18 -30.53 21.90
C ALA A 380 28.91 -29.89 21.32
N LYS A 381 27.75 -30.06 21.98
CA LYS A 381 26.50 -29.39 21.59
C LYS A 381 26.57 -27.89 21.84
N ASP A 382 27.03 -27.49 23.01
CA ASP A 382 27.09 -26.08 23.40
C ASP A 382 28.10 -25.31 22.54
N GLU A 383 29.29 -25.87 22.30
CA GLU A 383 30.29 -25.34 21.36
C GLU A 383 29.75 -25.26 19.93
N GLY A 384 29.02 -26.28 19.48
CA GLY A 384 28.37 -26.28 18.17
C GLY A 384 27.29 -25.19 18.03
N ILE A 385 26.52 -24.94 19.09
CA ILE A 385 25.51 -23.87 19.12
C ILE A 385 26.18 -22.50 19.13
N GLU A 386 27.26 -22.31 19.89
CA GLU A 386 28.02 -21.06 19.93
C GLU A 386 28.63 -20.74 18.56
N SER A 387 29.33 -21.70 17.94
CA SER A 387 29.90 -21.56 16.59
C SER A 387 28.83 -21.26 15.52
N LEU A 388 27.64 -21.88 15.61
CA LEU A 388 26.53 -21.59 14.70
C LEU A 388 25.98 -20.17 14.91
N ASN A 389 25.87 -19.71 16.15
CA ASN A 389 25.44 -18.35 16.46
C ASN A 389 26.45 -17.31 15.95
N ASP A 390 27.75 -17.55 16.15
CA ASP A 390 28.81 -16.66 15.65
C ASP A 390 28.78 -16.56 14.13
N THR A 391 28.61 -17.69 13.44
CA THR A 391 28.49 -17.73 11.98
C THR A 391 27.25 -16.98 11.50
N ARG A 392 26.10 -17.19 12.16
CA ARG A 392 24.86 -16.45 11.86
C ARG A 392 25.08 -14.95 12.03
N ASP A 393 25.67 -14.52 13.13
CA ASP A 393 25.85 -13.11 13.44
C ASP A 393 26.85 -12.45 12.48
N ALA A 394 27.91 -13.15 12.08
CA ALA A 394 28.82 -12.70 11.02
C ALA A 394 28.11 -12.49 9.68
N VAL A 395 27.26 -13.45 9.26
CA VAL A 395 26.48 -13.32 8.01
C VAL A 395 25.47 -12.18 8.11
N LEU A 396 24.80 -12.01 9.26
CA LEU A 396 23.87 -10.90 9.47
C LEU A 396 24.58 -9.55 9.40
N HIS A 397 25.80 -9.43 9.95
CA HIS A 397 26.62 -8.22 9.84
C HIS A 397 27.03 -7.95 8.39
N GLU A 398 27.48 -8.96 7.65
CA GLU A 398 27.84 -8.79 6.23
C GLU A 398 26.64 -8.34 5.38
N VAL A 399 25.47 -8.92 5.60
CA VAL A 399 24.24 -8.51 4.90
C VAL A 399 23.82 -7.10 5.29
N ALA A 400 23.94 -6.72 6.57
CA ALA A 400 23.65 -5.37 7.02
C ALA A 400 24.57 -4.33 6.36
N ASP A 401 25.88 -4.61 6.27
CA ASP A 401 26.85 -3.72 5.63
C ASP A 401 26.60 -3.59 4.11
N LYS A 402 26.23 -4.70 3.45
CA LYS A 402 25.82 -4.67 2.02
C LYS A 402 24.56 -3.82 1.80
N LEU A 403 23.57 -3.93 2.68
CA LEU A 403 22.35 -3.11 2.57
C LEU A 403 22.62 -1.63 2.84
N LEU A 404 23.52 -1.32 3.77
CA LEU A 404 23.92 0.05 4.09
C LEU A 404 24.66 0.69 2.90
N THR A 405 25.63 -0.01 2.33
CA THR A 405 26.36 0.45 1.13
C THR A 405 25.43 0.62 -0.08
N GLN A 406 24.50 -0.31 -0.31
CA GLN A 406 23.50 -0.19 -1.37
C GLN A 406 22.58 1.02 -1.15
N THR A 407 22.22 1.33 0.09
CA THR A 407 21.39 2.50 0.43
C THR A 407 22.15 3.79 0.15
N ASP A 408 23.42 3.89 0.55
CA ASP A 408 24.27 5.04 0.28
C ASP A 408 24.47 5.29 -1.23
N ASP A 409 24.66 4.23 -2.01
CA ASP A 409 24.80 4.34 -3.46
C ASP A 409 23.49 4.77 -4.13
N PHE A 410 22.35 4.28 -3.64
CA PHE A 410 21.04 4.73 -4.11
C PHE A 410 20.77 6.19 -3.77
N GLU A 411 21.18 6.65 -2.59
CA GLU A 411 21.07 8.06 -2.18
C GLU A 411 21.91 8.97 -3.08
N LYS A 412 23.17 8.61 -3.37
CA LYS A 412 24.03 9.35 -4.32
C LYS A 412 23.44 9.39 -5.73
N TYR A 413 22.82 8.29 -6.17
CA TYR A 413 22.15 8.24 -7.46
C TYR A 413 20.95 9.19 -7.51
N LEU A 414 20.11 9.21 -6.47
CA LEU A 414 19.00 10.15 -6.36
C LEU A 414 19.47 11.61 -6.32
N ASP A 415 20.53 11.93 -5.56
CA ASP A 415 21.10 13.27 -5.53
C ASP A 415 21.57 13.74 -6.92
N THR A 416 22.15 12.82 -7.70
CA THR A 416 22.57 13.10 -9.08
C THR A 416 21.38 13.42 -9.98
N ILE A 417 20.28 12.65 -9.88
CA ILE A 417 19.04 12.92 -10.63
C ILE A 417 18.44 14.27 -10.23
N VAL A 418 18.34 14.56 -8.94
CA VAL A 418 17.79 15.82 -8.45
C VAL A 418 18.62 17.00 -8.96
N ARG A 419 19.94 16.88 -8.93
CA ARG A 419 20.84 17.92 -9.45
C ARG A 419 20.67 18.15 -10.96
N ASP A 420 20.48 17.08 -11.75
CA ASP A 420 20.20 17.19 -13.19
C ASP A 420 18.86 17.88 -13.47
N ILE A 421 17.81 17.54 -12.70
CA ILE A 421 16.49 18.18 -12.83
C ILE A 421 16.58 19.67 -12.49
N ILE A 422 17.25 20.03 -11.40
CA ILE A 422 17.45 21.43 -11.02
C ILE A 422 18.25 22.17 -12.10
N GLY A 423 19.33 21.57 -12.61
CA GLY A 423 20.12 22.15 -13.70
C GLY A 423 19.29 22.45 -14.95
N LYS A 424 18.44 21.51 -15.38
CA LYS A 424 17.53 21.71 -16.52
C LYS A 424 16.50 22.80 -16.27
N ALA A 425 15.95 22.87 -15.05
CA ALA A 425 15.00 23.91 -14.68
C ALA A 425 15.66 25.30 -14.67
N ASP A 426 16.89 25.42 -14.20
CA ASP A 426 17.66 26.67 -14.21
C ASP A 426 17.99 27.11 -15.65
N GLU A 427 18.36 26.17 -16.53
CA GLU A 427 18.57 26.44 -17.96
C GLU A 427 17.29 26.94 -18.65
N GLU A 428 16.14 26.31 -18.37
CA GLU A 428 14.85 26.73 -18.91
C GLU A 428 14.45 28.13 -18.38
N ALA A 429 14.64 28.39 -17.09
CA ALA A 429 14.39 29.68 -16.49
C ALA A 429 15.27 30.78 -17.12
N ALA A 430 16.56 30.50 -17.33
CA ALA A 430 17.48 31.42 -18.00
C ALA A 430 17.05 31.72 -19.45
N ALA A 431 16.56 30.72 -20.18
CA ALA A 431 16.04 30.90 -21.54
C ALA A 431 14.79 31.80 -21.56
N ILE A 432 13.87 31.63 -20.59
CA ILE A 432 12.68 32.47 -20.44
C ILE A 432 13.06 33.92 -20.15
N ILE A 433 14.00 34.15 -19.23
CA ILE A 433 14.48 35.50 -18.87
C ILE A 433 15.10 36.17 -20.10
N ARG A 434 15.98 35.47 -20.83
CA ARG A 434 16.58 36.00 -22.06
C ARG A 434 15.54 36.39 -23.11
N LYS A 435 14.51 35.55 -23.31
CA LYS A 435 13.42 35.85 -24.24
C LYS A 435 12.60 37.07 -23.79
N ALA A 436 12.41 37.24 -22.49
CA ALA A 436 11.74 38.42 -21.94
C ALA A 436 12.57 39.69 -22.15
N ASP A 437 13.89 39.64 -21.94
CA ASP A 437 14.81 40.75 -22.18
C ASP A 437 14.85 41.15 -23.66
N GLU A 438 14.93 40.17 -24.57
CA GLU A 438 14.86 40.42 -26.02
C GLU A 438 13.53 41.10 -26.42
N LYS A 439 12.41 40.65 -25.83
CA LYS A 439 11.10 41.26 -26.05
C LYS A 439 11.01 42.68 -25.48
N ALA A 440 11.59 42.93 -24.31
CA ALA A 440 11.64 44.25 -23.70
C ALA A 440 12.49 45.22 -24.55
N ALA A 441 13.66 44.78 -25.02
CA ALA A 441 14.50 45.56 -25.93
C ALA A 441 13.78 45.91 -27.24
N ALA A 442 13.05 44.97 -27.83
CA ALA A 442 12.24 45.22 -29.03
C ALA A 442 11.11 46.24 -28.78
N MET A 443 10.45 46.18 -27.62
CA MET A 443 9.42 47.17 -27.25
C MET A 443 10.01 48.56 -27.05
N MET A 444 11.16 48.69 -26.39
CA MET A 444 11.85 49.98 -26.23
C MET A 444 12.27 50.57 -27.58
N SER A 445 12.86 49.76 -28.47
CA SER A 445 13.23 50.21 -29.82
C SER A 445 12.03 50.73 -30.62
N LYS A 446 10.88 50.04 -30.54
CA LYS A 446 9.63 50.46 -31.17
C LYS A 446 9.06 51.75 -30.56
N ALA A 447 9.23 51.95 -29.25
CA ALA A 447 8.82 53.17 -28.57
C ALA A 447 9.68 54.37 -29.02
N ASP A 448 11.00 54.17 -29.12
CA ASP A 448 11.95 55.19 -29.60
C ASP A 448 11.68 55.58 -31.06
N GLU A 449 11.29 54.62 -31.92
CA GLU A 449 10.84 54.90 -33.28
C GLU A 449 9.57 55.77 -33.30
N LYS A 450 8.54 55.39 -32.54
CA LYS A 450 7.31 56.19 -32.44
C LYS A 450 7.56 57.60 -31.89
N MET A 451 8.48 57.75 -30.94
CA MET A 451 8.86 59.07 -30.41
C MET A 451 9.55 59.92 -31.48
N ARG A 452 10.42 59.34 -32.32
CA ARG A 452 11.04 60.03 -33.45
C ARG A 452 10.01 60.45 -34.51
N ASP A 453 9.04 59.59 -34.82
CA ASP A 453 7.96 59.93 -35.75
C ASP A 453 7.08 61.07 -35.22
N ALA A 454 6.72 61.02 -33.93
CA ALA A 454 5.96 62.08 -33.28
C ALA A 454 6.71 63.41 -33.28
N ALA A 455 8.02 63.40 -32.99
CA ALA A 455 8.87 64.60 -33.07
C ALA A 455 8.90 65.18 -34.49
N THR A 456 8.97 64.33 -35.51
CA THR A 456 8.94 64.73 -36.92
C THR A 456 7.60 65.36 -37.31
N MET A 457 6.48 64.77 -36.87
CA MET A 457 5.14 65.34 -37.08
C MET A 457 4.99 66.69 -36.38
N MET A 458 5.44 66.83 -35.13
CA MET A 458 5.40 68.10 -34.41
C MET A 458 6.21 69.18 -35.13
N SER A 459 7.41 68.86 -35.63
CA SER A 459 8.21 69.79 -36.43
C SER A 459 7.47 70.25 -37.70
N ARG A 460 6.76 69.34 -38.37
CA ARG A 460 5.95 69.67 -39.56
C ARG A 460 4.77 70.59 -39.20
N VAL A 461 4.07 70.31 -38.11
CA VAL A 461 2.98 71.16 -37.60
C VAL A 461 3.50 72.55 -37.24
N GLU A 462 4.65 72.64 -36.58
CA GLU A 462 5.29 73.92 -36.25
C GLU A 462 5.63 74.72 -37.53
N LYS A 463 6.17 74.07 -38.56
CA LYS A 463 6.42 74.71 -39.87
C LYS A 463 5.13 75.21 -40.53
N MET A 464 4.07 74.41 -40.53
CA MET A 464 2.76 74.80 -41.07
C MET A 464 2.17 75.98 -40.29
N ALA A 465 2.27 75.96 -38.96
CA ALA A 465 1.82 77.07 -38.12
C ALA A 465 2.59 78.36 -38.41
N LYS A 466 3.93 78.29 -38.55
CA LYS A 466 4.77 79.44 -38.95
C LYS A 466 4.42 79.97 -40.35
N ALA A 467 4.12 79.10 -41.30
CA ALA A 467 3.68 79.51 -42.64
C ALA A 467 2.30 80.19 -42.62
N ALA A 468 1.35 79.64 -41.84
CA ALA A 468 0.02 80.21 -41.69
C ALA A 468 0.06 81.58 -41.01
N THR A 469 0.88 81.75 -39.96
CA THR A 469 1.05 83.06 -39.31
C THR A 469 1.70 84.08 -40.25
N ALA A 470 2.71 83.69 -41.04
CA ALA A 470 3.28 84.56 -42.07
C ALA A 470 2.23 85.01 -43.11
N SER A 471 1.41 84.07 -43.62
CA SER A 471 0.33 84.40 -44.56
C SER A 471 -0.74 85.31 -43.96
N LEU A 472 -1.04 85.18 -42.66
CA LEU A 472 -1.95 86.08 -41.95
C LEU A 472 -1.36 87.49 -41.84
N TRP A 473 -0.05 87.61 -41.61
CA TRP A 473 0.63 88.92 -41.58
C TRP A 473 0.67 89.58 -42.97
N ASP A 474 0.91 88.81 -44.04
CA ASP A 474 0.89 89.32 -45.41
C ASP A 474 -0.51 89.79 -45.85
N THR A 475 -1.56 89.08 -45.42
CA THR A 475 -2.95 89.49 -45.70
C THR A 475 -3.37 90.69 -44.87
N ALA A 476 -2.94 90.78 -43.61
CA ALA A 476 -3.20 91.95 -42.75
C ALA A 476 -2.49 93.21 -43.26
N THR A 477 -1.26 93.10 -43.76
CA THR A 477 -0.53 94.23 -44.36
C THR A 477 -1.15 94.68 -45.68
N LYS A 478 -1.62 93.75 -46.53
CA LYS A 478 -2.43 94.09 -47.72
C LYS A 478 -3.75 94.78 -47.37
N ALA A 479 -4.49 94.27 -46.38
CA ALA A 479 -5.75 94.86 -45.93
C ALA A 479 -5.57 96.22 -45.23
N SER A 480 -4.38 96.48 -44.66
CA SER A 480 -4.00 97.79 -44.14
C SER A 480 -3.75 98.80 -45.26
N GLY A 481 -3.23 98.37 -46.41
CA GLY A 481 -3.04 99.23 -47.59
C GLY A 481 -4.36 99.72 -48.20
N ASP A 482 -5.42 98.90 -48.16
CA ASP A 482 -6.75 99.29 -48.67
C ASP A 482 -7.56 100.15 -47.68
N ARG A 483 -7.19 100.19 -46.39
CA ARG A 483 -7.93 100.95 -45.36
C ARG A 483 -7.59 102.44 -45.32
N ASP A 484 -6.53 102.89 -45.98
CA ASP A 484 -6.20 104.32 -46.08
C ASP A 484 -7.07 105.07 -47.12
N ALA A 485 -7.91 104.37 -47.89
CA ALA A 485 -8.79 105.01 -48.86
C ALA A 485 -10.20 105.37 -48.33
N ASN A 486 -10.66 104.81 -47.20
CA ASN A 486 -12.05 105.05 -46.78
C ASN A 486 -12.33 104.78 -45.30
N SER A 487 -11.96 105.68 -44.39
CA SER A 487 -12.53 105.69 -43.04
C SER A 487 -12.31 107.02 -42.30
N ARG A 488 -13.24 107.97 -42.51
CA ARG A 488 -13.67 108.88 -41.43
C ARG A 488 -14.99 108.34 -40.91
N ARG A 489 -15.02 107.80 -39.68
CA ARG A 489 -16.16 107.95 -38.74
C ARG A 489 -15.85 107.39 -37.35
N PRO A 490 -16.50 107.96 -36.31
CA PRO A 490 -16.05 107.87 -34.92
C PRO A 490 -16.67 106.70 -34.15
N PHE A 491 -15.92 106.21 -33.16
CA PHE A 491 -16.30 105.16 -32.22
C PHE A 491 -17.48 105.58 -31.33
N SER A 492 -18.57 104.82 -31.36
CA SER A 492 -19.62 104.84 -30.33
C SER A 492 -19.40 103.72 -29.32
N ARG A 493 -19.33 104.14 -28.06
CA ARG A 493 -19.15 103.36 -26.83
C ARG A 493 -20.39 102.50 -26.56
N GLY A 494 -20.33 101.20 -26.84
CA GLY A 494 -21.39 100.23 -26.54
C GLY A 494 -21.08 99.43 -25.28
N LYS A 495 -21.75 99.75 -24.16
CA LYS A 495 -21.88 98.88 -22.99
C LYS A 495 -22.83 97.73 -23.36
N GLY A 496 -22.42 96.47 -23.18
CA GLY A 496 -23.29 95.31 -23.35
C GLY A 496 -22.67 94.09 -22.69
N GLY A 497 -23.30 93.61 -21.63
CA GLY A 497 -22.80 92.54 -20.78
C GLY A 497 -22.81 91.16 -21.43
N TYR A 498 -22.00 90.26 -20.87
CA TYR A 498 -22.12 88.83 -21.12
C TYR A 498 -22.31 88.07 -19.81
N ARG A 499 -23.35 87.22 -19.85
CA ARG A 499 -23.75 86.25 -18.83
C ARG A 499 -22.70 85.16 -18.70
N GLY A 500 -22.72 84.53 -17.52
CA GLY A 500 -21.75 83.57 -17.07
C GLY A 500 -21.67 82.27 -17.86
N LEU A 501 -20.61 81.52 -17.58
CA LEU A 501 -20.61 80.07 -17.59
C LEU A 501 -19.79 79.59 -16.39
N ARG A 502 -20.41 78.67 -15.64
CA ARG A 502 -19.91 78.04 -14.42
C ARG A 502 -18.63 77.26 -14.70
N SER A 503 -17.57 77.56 -13.94
CA SER A 503 -16.42 76.68 -13.81
C SER A 503 -16.78 75.47 -12.93
N ARG A 504 -17.03 74.30 -13.54
CA ARG A 504 -17.02 73.02 -12.83
C ARG A 504 -15.57 72.56 -12.70
N SER A 505 -15.01 72.73 -11.51
CA SER A 505 -13.75 72.11 -11.09
C SER A 505 -14.00 70.62 -10.85
N PHE A 506 -13.48 69.77 -11.73
CA PHE A 506 -13.34 68.34 -11.47
C PHE A 506 -11.94 68.11 -10.86
N ARG A 507 -11.88 67.96 -9.53
CA ARG A 507 -10.72 67.35 -8.85
C ARG A 507 -10.88 65.84 -8.95
N HIS A 508 -10.05 65.17 -9.76
CA HIS A 508 -9.81 63.76 -9.59
C HIS A 508 -8.86 63.56 -8.40
N ARG A 509 -9.35 62.81 -7.42
CA ARG A 509 -8.61 62.28 -6.29
C ARG A 509 -7.89 61.01 -6.78
N ILE A 510 -6.57 61.02 -6.76
CA ILE A 510 -5.72 59.83 -6.89
C ILE A 510 -5.42 59.41 -5.44
N GLU A 511 -6.02 58.30 -5.01
CA GLU A 511 -5.61 57.58 -3.80
C GLU A 511 -4.55 56.55 -4.23
N HIS A 512 -3.48 56.47 -3.44
CA HIS A 512 -2.35 55.56 -3.60
C HIS A 512 -2.40 54.49 -2.51
#